data_AF-A0A8B9RL01-F1
#
_entry.id   AF-A0A8B9RL01-F1
#
_cell.length_a   1.000
_cell.length_b   1.000
_cell.length_c   1.000
_cell.angle_alpha   90.00
_cell.angle_beta   90.00
_cell.angle_gamma   90.00
#
_symmetry.space_group_name_H-M   'P 1'
#
loop_
_entity.id
_entity.type
_entity.pdbx_description
1 polymer ?
#
loop_
_entity_poly.entity_id
_entity_poly.type
_entity_poly.pdbx_seq_one_letter_code
_entity_poly.pdbx_strand_id
1 'polypeptide(L)'
;MSQPALLLLQQELRKCFQSVQVNKEVWRSALVECSPLISSLGNLAEQLRALKSVDLASTPLCHFPDLQPRLQHKLAQAVDTVLGKLSEKIETLQGVRDSTSKQVFAVFQLYEQNADSLDLHTCVARSATSPSIADMLEWLQDAECYYRVQYIQRKNLLWTLKPDDLTLMEAAPKRWASLDSPDKEERISDALFQVSFFMESE
;
A
#
# COMPACT_ATOMS: atom_id res chain seq x y z
N MET A 1 -38.39 14.28 7.50
CA MET A 1 -37.25 15.23 7.37
C MET A 1 -35.93 14.52 7.00
N SER A 2 -35.92 13.20 6.74
CA SER A 2 -34.70 12.39 6.50
C SER A 2 -34.13 12.45 5.07
N GLN A 3 -34.95 12.84 4.09
CA GLN A 3 -34.59 12.73 2.67
C GLN A 3 -33.40 13.60 2.21
N PRO A 4 -33.22 14.85 2.68
CA PRO A 4 -32.06 15.67 2.32
C PRO A 4 -30.74 15.11 2.87
N ALA A 5 -30.75 14.67 4.14
CA ALA A 5 -29.57 14.10 4.80
C ALA A 5 -29.14 12.79 4.13
N LEU A 6 -30.10 11.95 3.75
CA LEU A 6 -29.87 10.70 3.03
C LEU A 6 -29.19 10.94 1.68
N LEU A 7 -29.69 11.89 0.88
CA LEU A 7 -29.12 12.19 -0.44
C LEU A 7 -27.69 12.72 -0.34
N LEU A 8 -27.41 13.59 0.64
CA LEU A 8 -26.06 14.10 0.89
C LEU A 8 -25.10 12.97 1.26
N LEU A 9 -25.52 12.07 2.16
CA LEU A 9 -24.71 10.92 2.56
C LEU A 9 -24.46 9.96 1.39
N GLN A 10 -25.47 9.67 0.57
CA GLN A 10 -25.32 8.85 -0.62
C GLN A 10 -24.33 9.48 -1.62
N GLN A 11 -24.40 10.80 -1.81
CA GLN A 11 -23.47 11.50 -2.69
C GLN A 11 -22.02 11.41 -2.20
N GLU A 12 -21.79 11.59 -0.90
CA GLU A 12 -20.44 11.43 -0.33
C GLU A 12 -19.94 9.99 -0.35
N LEU A 13 -20.82 9.01 -0.12
CA LEU A 13 -20.49 7.59 -0.27
C LEU A 13 -20.04 7.27 -1.70
N ARG A 14 -20.76 7.75 -2.73
CA ARG A 14 -20.36 7.55 -4.14
C ARG A 14 -18.96 8.11 -4.41
N LYS A 15 -18.70 9.36 -4.00
CA LYS A 15 -17.38 9.99 -4.15
C LYS A 15 -16.29 9.19 -3.45
N CYS A 16 -16.58 8.69 -2.24
CA CYS A 16 -15.64 7.89 -1.47
C CYS A 16 -15.30 6.58 -2.19
N PHE A 17 -16.29 5.81 -2.66
CA PHE A 17 -16.04 4.57 -3.38
C PHE A 17 -15.35 4.77 -4.73
N GLN A 18 -15.70 5.80 -5.49
CA GLN A 18 -15.00 6.16 -6.73
C GLN A 18 -13.51 6.43 -6.47
N SER A 19 -13.21 7.12 -5.38
CA SER A 19 -11.82 7.35 -4.98
C SER A 19 -11.13 6.09 -4.48
N VAL A 20 -11.81 5.23 -3.71
CA VAL A 20 -11.27 3.90 -3.32
C VAL A 20 -10.92 3.07 -4.55
N GLN A 21 -11.73 3.12 -5.60
CA GLN A 21 -11.46 2.44 -6.88
C GLN A 21 -10.18 2.96 -7.54
N VAL A 22 -10.01 4.28 -7.64
CA VAL A 22 -8.80 4.90 -8.20
C VAL A 22 -7.57 4.58 -7.34
N ASN A 23 -7.71 4.72 -6.02
CA ASN A 23 -6.66 4.45 -5.04
C ASN A 23 -6.18 3.00 -5.08
N LYS A 24 -7.08 2.04 -5.32
CA LYS A 24 -6.73 0.62 -5.47
C LYS A 24 -5.79 0.39 -6.65
N GLU A 25 -6.06 1.02 -7.79
CA GLU A 25 -5.21 0.87 -8.98
C GLU A 25 -3.83 1.51 -8.78
N VAL A 26 -3.79 2.70 -8.17
CA VAL A 26 -2.52 3.36 -7.81
C VAL A 26 -1.71 2.50 -6.83
N TRP A 27 -2.37 1.96 -5.81
CA TRP A 27 -1.76 1.06 -4.83
C TRP A 27 -1.15 -0.17 -5.49
N ARG A 28 -1.92 -0.86 -6.33
CA ARG A 28 -1.49 -2.07 -7.04
C ARG A 28 -0.31 -1.78 -7.96
N SER A 29 -0.36 -0.70 -8.73
CA SER A 29 0.75 -0.30 -9.62
C SER A 29 2.03 -0.05 -8.83
N ALA A 30 1.94 0.70 -7.72
CA ALA A 30 3.09 0.97 -6.86
C ALA A 30 3.68 -0.32 -6.25
N LEU A 31 2.85 -1.27 -5.84
CA LEU A 31 3.33 -2.57 -5.33
C LEU A 31 4.04 -3.41 -6.39
N VAL A 32 3.51 -3.43 -7.62
CA VAL A 32 4.15 -4.13 -8.75
C VAL A 32 5.54 -3.55 -9.03
N GLU A 33 5.68 -2.22 -8.96
CA GLU A 33 6.96 -1.54 -9.15
C GLU A 33 7.94 -1.75 -7.98
N CYS A 34 7.46 -1.96 -6.76
CA CYS A 34 8.30 -2.30 -5.61
C CYS A 34 8.96 -3.69 -5.74
N SER A 35 8.25 -4.68 -6.28
CA SER A 35 8.73 -6.07 -6.38
C SER A 35 10.14 -6.23 -7.00
N PRO A 36 10.44 -5.67 -8.20
CA PRO A 36 11.78 -5.75 -8.78
C PRO A 36 12.82 -4.93 -7.99
N LEU A 37 12.43 -3.83 -7.35
CA LEU A 37 13.34 -3.02 -6.52
C LEU A 37 13.77 -3.78 -5.26
N ILE A 38 12.83 -4.42 -4.56
CA ILE A 38 13.14 -5.26 -3.40
C ILE A 38 14.02 -6.45 -3.80
N SER A 39 13.71 -7.10 -4.94
CA SER A 39 14.51 -8.20 -5.47
C SER A 39 15.95 -7.76 -5.78
N SER A 40 16.11 -6.58 -6.38
CA SER A 40 17.42 -5.96 -6.63
C SER A 40 18.19 -5.73 -5.32
N LEU A 41 17.51 -5.27 -4.26
CA LEU A 41 18.12 -5.03 -2.96
C LEU A 41 18.67 -6.32 -2.33
N GLY A 42 17.93 -7.42 -2.43
CA GLY A 42 18.38 -8.74 -1.97
C GLY A 42 19.64 -9.20 -2.71
N ASN A 43 19.62 -9.10 -4.05
CA ASN A 43 20.78 -9.43 -4.90
C ASN A 43 22.01 -8.55 -4.59
N LEU A 44 21.83 -7.24 -4.37
CA LEU A 44 22.93 -6.35 -3.99
C LEU A 44 23.56 -6.74 -2.65
N ALA A 45 22.75 -7.21 -1.70
CA ALA A 45 23.24 -7.67 -0.41
C ALA A 45 24.05 -8.98 -0.54
N GLU A 46 23.60 -9.92 -1.38
CA GLU A 46 24.38 -11.12 -1.72
C GLU A 46 25.73 -10.76 -2.36
N GLN A 47 25.74 -9.81 -3.30
CA GLN A 47 26.98 -9.32 -3.93
C GLN A 47 27.93 -8.66 -2.92
N LEU A 48 27.40 -7.84 -2.01
CA LEU A 48 28.18 -7.24 -0.93
C LEU A 48 28.77 -8.29 -0.01
N ARG A 49 28.03 -9.35 0.31
CA ARG A 49 28.53 -10.46 1.11
C ARG A 49 29.62 -11.24 0.38
N ALA A 50 29.39 -11.59 -0.89
CA ALA A 50 30.36 -12.30 -1.70
C ALA A 50 31.69 -11.52 -1.82
N LEU A 51 31.61 -10.19 -2.02
CA LEU A 51 32.78 -9.32 -2.06
C LEU A 51 33.54 -9.26 -0.72
N LYS A 52 32.83 -9.37 0.41
CA LYS A 52 33.45 -9.44 1.75
C LYS A 52 34.10 -10.80 2.02
N SER A 53 33.55 -11.88 1.46
CA SER A 53 34.03 -13.24 1.69
C SER A 53 35.16 -13.68 0.77
N VAL A 54 35.31 -13.03 -0.40
CA VAL A 54 36.35 -13.40 -1.36
C VAL A 54 37.71 -12.79 -0.97
N ASP A 55 38.75 -13.61 -1.01
CA ASP A 55 40.13 -13.12 -0.95
C ASP A 55 40.59 -12.78 -2.37
N LEU A 56 40.46 -11.51 -2.78
CA LEU A 56 40.86 -11.10 -4.14
C LEU A 56 42.37 -11.26 -4.39
N ALA A 57 43.20 -11.24 -3.34
CA ALA A 57 44.65 -11.35 -3.48
C ALA A 57 45.08 -12.74 -3.98
N SER A 58 44.28 -13.78 -3.70
CA SER A 58 44.51 -15.15 -4.20
C SER A 58 43.86 -15.44 -5.56
N THR A 59 43.25 -14.44 -6.19
CA THR A 59 42.64 -14.57 -7.52
C THR A 59 43.49 -13.89 -8.61
N PRO A 60 43.27 -14.18 -9.91
CA PRO A 60 43.88 -13.43 -11.00
C PRO A 60 43.58 -11.92 -11.01
N LEU A 61 42.64 -11.45 -10.19
CA LEU A 61 42.30 -10.04 -10.03
C LEU A 61 43.24 -9.30 -9.06
N CYS A 62 44.23 -9.98 -8.48
CA CYS A 62 45.20 -9.39 -7.54
C CYS A 62 46.01 -8.22 -8.12
N HIS A 63 46.12 -8.13 -9.45
CA HIS A 63 46.75 -7.00 -10.15
C HIS A 63 45.95 -5.69 -10.08
N PHE A 64 44.74 -5.70 -9.52
CA PHE A 64 43.87 -4.54 -9.35
C PHE A 64 43.68 -4.21 -7.86
N PRO A 65 44.65 -3.56 -7.19
CA PRO A 65 44.61 -3.33 -5.74
C PRO A 65 43.40 -2.51 -5.29
N ASP A 66 42.91 -1.60 -6.12
CA ASP A 66 41.74 -0.77 -5.83
C ASP A 66 40.40 -1.43 -6.20
N LEU A 67 40.40 -2.66 -6.70
CA LEU A 67 39.17 -3.29 -7.20
C LEU A 67 38.14 -3.49 -6.09
N GLN A 68 38.55 -4.04 -4.94
CA GLN A 68 37.66 -4.28 -3.81
C GLN A 68 36.98 -2.99 -3.30
N PRO A 69 37.72 -1.92 -2.93
CA PRO A 69 37.09 -0.69 -2.45
C PRO A 69 36.21 -0.03 -3.52
N ARG A 70 36.59 -0.11 -4.81
CA ARG A 70 35.76 0.44 -5.89
C ARG A 70 34.47 -0.35 -6.10
N LEU A 71 34.51 -1.68 -6.05
CA LEU A 71 33.30 -2.51 -6.13
C LEU A 71 32.40 -2.28 -4.92
N GLN A 72 32.96 -2.21 -3.71
CA GLN A 72 32.20 -1.94 -2.50
C GLN A 72 31.50 -0.58 -2.59
N HIS A 73 32.21 0.45 -3.04
CA HIS A 73 31.63 1.78 -3.26
C HIS A 73 30.50 1.76 -4.28
N LYS A 74 30.70 1.09 -5.43
CA LYS A 74 29.69 1.00 -6.50
C LYS A 74 28.44 0.23 -6.04
N LEU A 75 28.62 -0.85 -5.27
CA LEU A 75 27.51 -1.61 -4.69
C LEU A 75 26.74 -0.80 -3.66
N ALA A 76 27.43 -0.06 -2.79
CA ALA A 76 26.78 0.85 -1.83
C ALA A 76 25.94 1.91 -2.53
N GLN A 77 26.48 2.55 -3.58
CA GLN A 77 25.72 3.51 -4.40
C GLN A 77 24.49 2.90 -5.06
N ALA A 78 24.59 1.64 -5.52
CA ALA A 78 23.46 0.93 -6.09
C ALA A 78 22.38 0.64 -5.04
N VAL A 79 22.78 0.28 -3.80
CA VAL A 79 21.87 0.11 -2.66
C VAL A 79 21.14 1.42 -2.37
N ASP A 80 21.87 2.52 -2.22
CA ASP A 80 21.28 3.85 -1.95
C ASP A 80 20.29 4.26 -3.04
N THR A 81 20.64 4.01 -4.30
CA THR A 81 19.76 4.29 -5.45
C THR A 81 18.46 3.48 -5.38
N VAL A 82 18.53 2.19 -5.04
CA VAL A 82 17.35 1.33 -4.93
C VAL A 82 16.49 1.73 -3.72
N LEU A 83 17.11 2.04 -2.58
CA LEU A 83 16.39 2.52 -1.39
C LEU A 83 15.71 3.87 -1.63
N GLY A 84 16.34 4.79 -2.39
CA GLY A 84 15.72 6.04 -2.82
C GLY A 84 14.45 5.79 -3.64
N LYS A 85 14.52 4.94 -4.67
CA LYS A 85 13.35 4.57 -5.47
C LYS A 85 12.25 3.89 -4.65
N LEU A 86 12.60 3.01 -3.73
CA LEU A 86 11.64 2.39 -2.82
C LEU A 86 10.96 3.44 -1.93
N SER A 87 11.69 4.44 -1.47
CA SER A 87 11.14 5.54 -0.65
C SER A 87 10.07 6.32 -1.42
N GLU A 88 10.31 6.66 -2.68
CA GLU A 88 9.31 7.30 -3.57
C GLU A 88 8.03 6.45 -3.72
N LYS A 89 8.17 5.12 -3.83
CA LYS A 89 7.01 4.23 -3.92
C LYS A 89 6.26 4.15 -2.59
N ILE A 90 6.95 4.17 -1.45
CA ILE A 90 6.28 4.27 -0.15
C ILE A 90 5.52 5.59 0.01
N GLU A 91 6.04 6.71 -0.49
CA GLU A 91 5.30 7.97 -0.50
C GLU A 91 4.02 7.87 -1.34
N THR A 92 4.05 7.14 -2.46
CA THR A 92 2.86 6.85 -3.27
C THR A 92 1.83 6.03 -2.47
N LEU A 93 2.26 4.96 -1.80
CA LEU A 93 1.39 4.16 -0.92
C LEU A 93 0.85 4.99 0.25
N GLN A 94 1.65 5.92 0.78
CA GLN A 94 1.23 6.86 1.82
C GLN A 94 0.09 7.74 1.33
N GLY A 95 0.21 8.27 0.11
CA GLY A 95 -0.83 9.11 -0.50
C GLY A 95 -2.16 8.38 -0.62
N VAL A 96 -2.15 7.11 -1.04
CA VAL A 96 -3.37 6.26 -1.09
C VAL A 96 -3.99 6.09 0.29
N ARG A 97 -3.17 5.76 1.31
CA ARG A 97 -3.63 5.64 2.70
C ARG A 97 -4.28 6.95 3.17
N ASP A 98 -3.59 8.08 3.01
CA ASP A 98 -4.04 9.38 3.51
C ASP A 98 -5.30 9.86 2.80
N SER A 99 -5.37 9.67 1.48
CA SER A 99 -6.55 9.95 0.66
C SER A 99 -7.76 9.14 1.14
N THR A 100 -7.60 7.83 1.31
CA THR A 100 -8.67 6.94 1.75
C THR A 100 -9.12 7.27 3.17
N SER A 101 -8.19 7.40 4.13
CA SER A 101 -8.55 7.76 5.51
C SER A 101 -9.28 9.09 5.60
N LYS A 102 -8.87 10.10 4.80
CA LYS A 102 -9.55 11.41 4.78
C LYS A 102 -10.99 11.30 4.27
N GLN A 103 -11.23 10.53 3.21
CA GLN A 103 -12.57 10.40 2.62
C GLN A 103 -13.50 9.57 3.49
N VAL A 104 -12.99 8.46 4.02
CA VAL A 104 -13.75 7.63 4.96
C VAL A 104 -14.10 8.47 6.19
N PHE A 105 -13.15 9.24 6.75
CA PHE A 105 -13.44 10.17 7.84
C PHE A 105 -14.56 11.17 7.49
N ALA A 106 -14.53 11.77 6.30
CA ALA A 106 -15.57 12.72 5.87
C ALA A 106 -16.96 12.08 5.79
N VAL A 107 -17.06 10.85 5.26
CA VAL A 107 -18.32 10.09 5.20
C VAL A 107 -18.84 9.79 6.61
N PHE A 108 -17.99 9.29 7.51
CA PHE A 108 -18.38 8.99 8.89
C PHE A 108 -18.80 10.26 9.64
N GLN A 109 -18.07 11.36 9.46
CA GLN A 109 -18.42 12.65 10.05
C GLN A 109 -19.80 13.13 9.57
N LEU A 110 -20.10 12.98 8.27
CA LEU A 110 -21.40 13.34 7.72
C LEU A 110 -22.52 12.43 8.25
N TYR A 111 -22.27 11.13 8.36
CA TYR A 111 -23.20 10.19 8.97
C TYR A 111 -23.52 10.57 10.43
N GLU A 112 -22.49 10.84 11.24
CA GLU A 112 -22.63 11.23 12.64
C GLU A 112 -23.40 12.55 12.81
N GLN A 113 -23.12 13.55 11.96
CA GLN A 113 -23.84 14.84 11.98
C GLN A 113 -25.34 14.70 11.66
N ASN A 114 -25.73 13.65 10.94
CA ASN A 114 -27.10 13.42 10.50
C ASN A 114 -27.78 12.26 11.23
N ALA A 115 -27.15 11.68 12.25
CA ALA A 115 -27.63 10.47 12.93
C ALA A 115 -29.05 10.60 13.48
N ASP A 116 -29.42 11.76 14.03
CA ASP A 116 -30.78 12.02 14.54
C ASP A 116 -31.85 12.06 13.44
N SER A 117 -31.44 12.30 12.19
CA SER A 117 -32.32 12.37 11.02
C SER A 117 -32.34 11.10 10.18
N LEU A 118 -31.39 10.19 10.41
CA LEU A 118 -31.22 8.91 9.71
C LEU A 118 -31.68 7.79 10.64
N ASP A 119 -32.93 7.36 10.47
CA ASP A 119 -33.47 6.25 11.25
C ASP A 119 -32.82 4.92 10.83
N LEU A 120 -32.79 3.97 11.76
CA LEU A 120 -32.15 2.67 11.56
C LEU A 120 -32.68 1.94 10.33
N HIS A 121 -33.99 2.01 10.06
CA HIS A 121 -34.60 1.35 8.92
C HIS A 121 -34.05 1.92 7.60
N THR A 122 -33.83 3.23 7.50
CA THR A 122 -33.17 3.85 6.35
C THR A 122 -31.73 3.37 6.18
N CYS A 123 -30.96 3.23 7.26
CA CYS A 123 -29.55 2.82 7.18
C CYS A 123 -29.35 1.37 6.73
N VAL A 124 -30.29 0.48 7.03
CA VAL A 124 -30.24 -0.95 6.65
C VAL A 124 -31.02 -1.28 5.39
N ALA A 125 -31.74 -0.31 4.82
CA ALA A 125 -32.50 -0.50 3.60
C ALA A 125 -31.57 -0.81 2.43
N ARG A 126 -31.95 -1.81 1.61
CA ARG A 126 -31.26 -2.22 0.39
C ARG A 126 -32.18 -2.04 -0.81
N SER A 127 -31.62 -1.80 -1.98
CA SER A 127 -32.34 -1.79 -3.26
C SER A 127 -31.62 -2.66 -4.30
N ALA A 128 -32.23 -2.82 -5.46
CA ALA A 128 -31.62 -3.56 -6.57
C ALA A 128 -30.33 -2.89 -7.10
N THR A 129 -30.14 -1.59 -6.85
CA THR A 129 -29.01 -0.79 -7.36
C THR A 129 -28.14 -0.19 -6.27
N SER A 130 -28.54 -0.31 -5.00
CA SER A 130 -27.82 0.25 -3.86
C SER A 130 -27.75 -0.76 -2.72
N PRO A 131 -26.54 -1.12 -2.28
CA PRO A 131 -26.34 -1.73 -0.97
C PRO A 131 -26.85 -0.82 0.16
N SER A 132 -26.92 -1.36 1.37
CA SER A 132 -27.32 -0.54 2.53
C SER A 132 -26.20 0.42 2.93
N ILE A 133 -26.57 1.51 3.60
CA ILE A 133 -25.58 2.45 4.15
C ILE A 133 -24.71 1.74 5.18
N ALA A 134 -25.28 0.88 6.00
CA ALA A 134 -24.53 0.09 6.97
C ALA A 134 -23.43 -0.76 6.32
N ASP A 135 -23.78 -1.52 5.27
CA ASP A 135 -22.82 -2.35 4.53
C ASP A 135 -21.73 -1.49 3.89
N MET A 136 -22.12 -0.37 3.28
CA MET A 136 -21.18 0.55 2.63
C MET A 136 -20.19 1.18 3.62
N LEU A 137 -20.65 1.59 4.80
CA LEU A 137 -19.79 2.14 5.85
C LEU A 137 -18.80 1.09 6.38
N GLU A 138 -19.25 -0.15 6.56
CA GLU A 138 -18.39 -1.28 6.96
C GLU A 138 -17.29 -1.51 5.91
N TRP A 139 -17.64 -1.60 4.62
CA TRP A 139 -16.65 -1.83 3.57
C TRP A 139 -15.64 -0.70 3.42
N LEU A 140 -16.07 0.56 3.62
CA LEU A 140 -15.16 1.70 3.62
C LEU A 140 -14.18 1.64 4.79
N GLN A 141 -14.64 1.24 5.98
CA GLN A 141 -13.77 1.05 7.14
C GLN A 141 -12.79 -0.10 6.94
N ASP A 142 -13.24 -1.21 6.35
CA ASP A 142 -12.38 -2.33 5.99
C ASP A 142 -11.27 -1.93 4.99
N ALA A 143 -11.63 -1.16 3.96
CA ALA A 143 -10.67 -0.63 2.99
C ALA A 143 -9.65 0.32 3.65
N GLU A 144 -10.09 1.24 4.50
CA GLU A 144 -9.23 2.15 5.26
C GLU A 144 -8.26 1.38 6.16
N CYS A 145 -8.77 0.40 6.89
CA CYS A 145 -7.98 -0.46 7.78
C CYS A 145 -6.91 -1.24 6.99
N TYR A 146 -7.28 -1.81 5.84
CA TYR A 146 -6.35 -2.51 4.95
C TYR A 146 -5.19 -1.62 4.54
N TYR A 147 -5.45 -0.46 3.92
CA TYR A 147 -4.37 0.43 3.44
C TYR A 147 -3.49 0.92 4.58
N ARG A 148 -4.08 1.25 5.73
CA ARG A 148 -3.34 1.69 6.93
C ARG A 148 -2.39 0.61 7.44
N VAL A 149 -2.88 -0.62 7.62
CA VAL A 149 -2.07 -1.73 8.14
C VAL A 149 -0.98 -2.10 7.14
N GLN A 150 -1.33 -2.24 5.87
CA GLN A 150 -0.40 -2.65 4.82
C GLN A 150 0.70 -1.61 4.58
N TYR A 151 0.37 -0.31 4.67
CA TYR A 151 1.35 0.76 4.59
C TYR A 151 2.34 0.70 5.75
N ILE A 152 1.85 0.59 6.99
CA ILE A 152 2.70 0.57 8.19
C ILE A 152 3.64 -0.63 8.14
N GLN A 153 3.13 -1.81 7.78
CA GLN A 153 3.95 -3.03 7.67
C GLN A 153 5.07 -2.88 6.63
N ARG A 154 4.76 -2.35 5.44
CA ARG A 154 5.76 -2.15 4.36
C ARG A 154 6.78 -1.07 4.72
N LYS A 155 6.33 0.04 5.30
CA LYS A 155 7.21 1.10 5.78
C LYS A 155 8.17 0.61 6.85
N ASN A 156 7.65 -0.12 7.84
CA ASN A 156 8.45 -0.71 8.90
C ASN A 156 9.47 -1.70 8.35
N LEU A 157 9.08 -2.55 7.39
CA LEU A 157 10.02 -3.46 6.73
C LEU A 157 11.20 -2.69 6.13
N LEU A 158 10.94 -1.65 5.34
CA LEU A 158 11.99 -0.85 4.71
C LEU A 158 12.88 -0.11 5.72
N TRP A 159 12.31 0.41 6.81
CA TRP A 159 13.08 0.99 7.91
C TRP A 159 14.03 0.01 8.61
N THR A 160 13.75 -1.30 8.55
CA THR A 160 14.69 -2.31 9.07
C THR A 160 15.87 -2.60 8.14
N LEU A 161 15.82 -2.16 6.88
CA LEU A 161 16.86 -2.46 5.90
C LEU A 161 17.96 -1.41 6.01
N LYS A 162 19.03 -1.76 6.74
CA LYS A 162 20.23 -0.95 6.88
C LYS A 162 21.34 -1.50 5.98
N PRO A 163 22.16 -0.65 5.32
CA PRO A 163 23.28 -1.10 4.49
C PRO A 163 24.27 -2.04 5.20
N ASP A 164 24.38 -1.92 6.52
CA ASP A 164 25.30 -2.73 7.33
C ASP A 164 24.74 -4.12 7.68
N ASP A 165 23.43 -4.31 7.60
CA ASP A 165 22.74 -5.57 7.90
C ASP A 165 22.35 -6.31 6.62
N LEU A 166 23.35 -6.93 5.99
CA LEU A 166 23.18 -7.67 4.75
C LEU A 166 22.20 -8.86 4.91
N THR A 167 22.09 -9.44 6.10
CA THR A 167 21.19 -10.57 6.35
C THR A 167 19.73 -10.15 6.20
N LEU A 168 19.36 -9.00 6.77
CA LEU A 168 18.00 -8.48 6.63
C LEU A 168 17.69 -8.01 5.21
N MET A 169 18.67 -7.46 4.51
CA MET A 169 18.51 -7.02 3.11
C MET A 169 18.30 -8.21 2.15
N GLU A 170 19.07 -9.28 2.30
CA GLU A 170 18.87 -10.49 1.48
C GLU A 170 17.52 -11.16 1.73
N ALA A 171 17.05 -11.14 2.97
CA ALA A 171 15.73 -11.66 3.32
C ALA A 171 14.57 -10.73 2.88
N ALA A 172 14.86 -9.51 2.42
CA ALA A 172 13.85 -8.51 2.11
C ALA A 172 12.80 -8.96 1.07
N PRO A 173 13.16 -9.65 -0.04
CA PRO A 173 12.17 -10.14 -1.02
C PRO A 173 11.15 -11.08 -0.40
N LYS A 174 11.62 -12.04 0.40
CA LYS A 174 10.74 -13.00 1.08
C LYS A 174 9.86 -12.30 2.12
N ARG A 175 10.43 -11.39 2.91
CA ARG A 175 9.69 -10.61 3.92
C ARG A 175 8.64 -9.72 3.25
N TRP A 176 8.98 -9.08 2.14
CA TRP A 176 8.04 -8.24 1.38
C TRP A 176 6.85 -9.04 0.86
N ALA A 177 7.10 -10.17 0.20
CA ALA A 177 6.04 -11.05 -0.30
C ALA A 177 5.13 -11.58 0.83
N SER A 178 5.68 -11.81 2.03
CA SER A 178 4.87 -12.25 3.17
C SER A 178 3.91 -11.20 3.73
N LEU A 179 4.03 -9.93 3.31
CA LEU A 179 3.12 -8.86 3.71
C LEU A 179 1.83 -8.83 2.87
N ASP A 180 1.81 -9.52 1.74
CA ASP A 180 0.65 -9.57 0.87
C ASP A 180 -0.52 -10.24 1.60
N SER A 181 -1.71 -9.67 1.44
CA SER A 181 -2.94 -10.17 2.06
C SER A 181 -4.05 -10.26 1.01
N PRO A 182 -3.96 -11.25 0.09
CA PRO A 182 -4.85 -11.36 -1.06
C PRO A 182 -6.32 -11.41 -0.64
N ASP A 183 -6.65 -12.15 0.43
CA ASP A 183 -8.02 -12.24 0.96
C ASP A 183 -8.61 -10.87 1.34
N LYS A 184 -7.78 -9.93 1.83
CA LYS A 184 -8.24 -8.59 2.22
C LYS A 184 -8.36 -7.67 1.01
N GLU A 185 -7.48 -7.81 0.03
CA GLU A 185 -7.57 -7.07 -1.23
C GLU A 185 -8.77 -7.53 -2.08
N GLU A 186 -9.08 -8.83 -2.04
CA GLU A 186 -10.26 -9.41 -2.68
C GLU A 186 -11.54 -8.83 -2.09
N ARG A 187 -11.65 -8.70 -0.76
CA ARG A 187 -12.82 -8.04 -0.11
C ARG A 187 -13.05 -6.61 -0.59
N ILE A 188 -11.98 -5.84 -0.82
CA ILE A 188 -12.12 -4.49 -1.37
C ILE A 188 -12.62 -4.56 -2.82
N SER A 189 -12.14 -5.54 -3.58
CA SER A 189 -12.61 -5.80 -4.95
C SER A 189 -14.10 -6.16 -4.99
N ASP A 190 -14.53 -7.04 -4.08
CA ASP A 190 -15.92 -7.46 -3.94
C ASP A 190 -16.81 -6.30 -3.52
N ALA A 191 -16.38 -5.48 -2.56
CA ALA A 191 -17.11 -4.30 -2.15
C ALA A 191 -17.30 -3.32 -3.33
N LEU A 192 -16.22 -3.03 -4.07
CA LEU A 192 -16.27 -2.18 -5.27
C LEU A 192 -17.20 -2.76 -6.35
N PHE A 193 -17.22 -4.07 -6.51
CA PHE A 193 -18.15 -4.74 -7.42
C PHE A 193 -19.61 -4.55 -6.95
N GLN A 194 -19.88 -4.74 -5.65
CA GLN A 194 -21.22 -4.59 -5.08
C GLN A 194 -21.75 -3.16 -5.16
N VAL A 195 -20.90 -2.14 -5.07
CA VAL A 195 -21.30 -0.73 -5.19
C VAL A 195 -21.26 -0.19 -6.63
N SER A 196 -20.91 -1.00 -7.63
CA SER A 196 -20.74 -0.55 -9.03
C SER A 196 -21.97 0.21 -9.56
N PHE A 197 -23.15 -0.40 -9.49
CA PHE A 197 -24.41 0.25 -9.90
C PHE A 197 -24.73 1.50 -9.08
N PHE A 198 -24.40 1.50 -7.78
CA PHE A 198 -24.62 2.64 -6.91
C PHE A 198 -23.74 3.84 -7.29
N MET A 199 -22.50 3.58 -7.72
CA MET A 199 -21.56 4.60 -8.20
C MET A 199 -21.96 5.20 -9.55
N GLU A 200 -22.68 4.45 -10.38
CA GLU A 200 -23.18 4.87 -11.70
C GLU A 200 -24.54 5.58 -11.65
N SER A 201 -25.26 5.45 -10.54
CA SER A 201 -26.57 6.06 -10.34
C SER A 201 -26.43 7.58 -10.11
N GLU A 202 -27.10 8.41 -10.92
CA GLU A 202 -27.22 9.87 -10.70
C GLU A 202 -28.16 10.19 -9.53
#